data_AF-A0A7C5XBI2-F1
#
_entry.id   AF-A0A7C5XBI2-F1
#
_cell.length_a   1.000
_cell.length_b   1.000
_cell.length_c   1.000
_cell.angle_alpha   90.00
_cell.angle_beta   90.00
_cell.angle_gamma   90.00
#
_symmetry.space_group_name_H-M   'P 1'
#
loop_
_entity.id
_entity.type
_entity.pdbx_description
1 polymer ?
#
loop_
_entity_poly.entity_id
_entity_poly.type
_entity_poly.pdbx_seq_one_letter_code
_entity_poly.pdbx_strand_id
1 'polypeptide(L)' 'MLKVERQGPLVKLVYEDGEREATAIGPVADLPTVLGLFVAQMTREGFSPEEVCNALRKVLEEVGKK' A
#
# COMPACT_ATOMS: atom_id res chain seq x y z
N MET A 1 -3.86 -10.04 0.96
CA MET A 1 -3.25 -10.07 -0.38
C MET A 1 -2.93 -8.64 -0.79
N LEU A 2 -1.69 -8.39 -1.20
CA LEU A 2 -1.25 -7.07 -1.70
C LEU A 2 -1.40 -7.03 -3.23
N LYS A 3 -1.90 -5.91 -3.76
CA LYS A 3 -1.85 -5.58 -5.19
C LYS A 3 -1.21 -4.20 -5.33
N VAL A 4 -0.22 -4.05 -6.20
CA VAL A 4 0.26 -2.72 -6.62
C VAL A 4 -0.02 -2.52 -8.11
N GLU A 5 -0.88 -1.56 -8.41
CA GLU A 5 -1.33 -1.23 -9.76
C GLU A 5 -0.65 0.07 -10.19
N ARG A 6 0.06 0.05 -11.33
CA ARG A 6 0.66 1.24 -11.91
C ARG A 6 -0.19 1.73 -13.08
N GLN A 7 -0.61 2.99 -13.03
CA GLN A 7 -1.41 3.63 -14.07
C GLN A 7 -0.73 4.94 -14.47
N GLY A 8 0.22 4.84 -15.40
CA GLY A 8 1.04 6.00 -15.82
C GLY A 8 1.83 6.59 -14.64
N PRO A 9 1.62 7.88 -14.29
CA PRO A 9 2.31 8.52 -13.18
C PRO A 9 1.73 8.15 -11.81
N LEU A 10 0.63 7.40 -11.75
CA LEU A 10 -0.04 7.02 -10.52
C LEU A 10 0.29 5.58 -10.12
N VAL A 11 0.35 5.35 -8.81
CA VAL A 11 0.38 4.02 -8.20
C VAL A 11 -0.80 3.88 -7.25
N LYS A 12 -1.47 2.73 -7.32
CA LYS A 12 -2.54 2.31 -6.41
C LYS A 12 -2.06 1.09 -5.63
N LEU A 13 -2.10 1.18 -4.31
CA LEU A 13 -1.78 0.11 -3.36
C LEU A 13 -3.08 -0.40 -2.76
N VAL A 14 -3.29 -1.72 -2.79
CA VAL A 14 -4.46 -2.37 -2.21
C VAL A 14 -4.01 -3.53 -1.34
N TYR A 15 -4.46 -3.57 -0.08
CA TYR A 15 -4.28 -4.71 0.81
C TYR A 15 -5.63 -5.23 1.28
N GLU A 16 -5.93 -6.48 0.91
CA GLU A 16 -7.20 -7.16 1.23
C GLU A 16 -6.95 -8.32 2.20
N ASP A 17 -7.73 -8.45 3.28
CA ASP A 17 -7.75 -9.64 4.13
C ASP A 17 -9.15 -9.91 4.67
N GLY A 18 -9.80 -10.95 4.13
CA GLY A 18 -11.20 -11.23 4.40
C GLY A 18 -12.10 -10.09 3.92
N GLU A 19 -12.84 -9.47 4.85
CA GLU A 19 -13.73 -8.34 4.59
C GLU A 19 -13.05 -6.97 4.71
N ARG A 20 -11.77 -6.92 5.12
CA ARG A 20 -11.01 -5.68 5.31
C ARG A 20 -10.24 -5.33 4.05
N GLU A 21 -10.33 -4.09 3.61
CA GLU A 21 -9.59 -3.58 2.47
C GLU A 21 -9.01 -2.20 2.76
N ALA A 22 -7.69 -2.05 2.61
CA ALA A 22 -7.01 -0.76 2.66
C ALA A 22 -6.51 -0.36 1.27
N THR A 23 -6.91 0.82 0.80
CA THR A 23 -6.55 1.33 -0.53
C THR A 23 -5.93 2.72 -0.45
N ALA A 24 -4.78 2.92 -1.10
CA ALA A 24 -4.15 4.23 -1.26
C ALA A 24 -3.74 4.47 -2.72
N ILE A 25 -3.94 5.69 -3.21
CA ILE A 25 -3.62 6.07 -4.60
C ILE A 25 -2.90 7.41 -4.58
N GLY A 26 -1.84 7.54 -5.38
CA GLY A 26 -1.20 8.82 -5.61
C GLY A 26 -0.05 8.75 -6.61
N PRO A 27 0.67 9.87 -6.81
CA PRO A 27 1.78 9.94 -7.75
C PRO A 27 2.94 9.02 -7.32
N VAL A 28 3.48 8.25 -8.26
CA VAL A 28 4.68 7.40 -8.00
C VAL A 28 5.92 8.24 -7.66
N ALA A 29 5.97 9.48 -8.14
CA ALA A 29 7.03 10.44 -7.84
C ALA A 29 7.04 10.87 -6.36
N ASP A 30 5.89 10.75 -5.67
CA ASP A 30 5.73 11.02 -4.26
C ASP A 30 5.33 9.75 -3.50
N LEU A 31 6.12 8.68 -3.72
CA LEU A 31 5.94 7.39 -3.07
C LEU A 31 5.86 7.50 -1.52
N PRO A 32 6.67 8.32 -0.82
CA PRO A 32 6.55 8.47 0.63
C PRO A 32 5.15 8.87 1.09
N THR A 33 4.51 9.82 0.42
CA THR A 33 3.13 10.23 0.73
C THR A 33 2.13 9.10 0.50
N VAL A 34 2.27 8.36 -0.62
CA VAL A 34 1.38 7.22 -0.90
C VAL A 34 1.52 6.11 0.15
N LEU A 35 2.75 5.81 0.58
CA LEU A 35 3.00 4.84 1.65
C LEU A 35 2.40 5.31 2.98
N GLY A 36 2.53 6.60 3.32
CA GLY A 36 1.91 7.16 4.52
C GLY A 36 0.38 7.04 4.51
N LEU A 37 -0.25 7.36 3.38
CA LEU A 37 -1.70 7.18 3.20
C LEU A 37 -2.10 5.71 3.33
N PHE A 38 -1.31 4.80 2.77
CA PHE A 38 -1.56 3.37 2.85
C PHE A 38 -1.52 2.85 4.29
N VAL A 39 -0.52 3.26 5.08
CA VAL A 39 -0.44 2.94 6.52
C VAL A 39 -1.64 3.50 7.28
N ALA A 40 -2.05 4.74 6.98
CA ALA A 40 -3.21 5.36 7.61
C ALA A 40 -4.51 4.57 7.34
N GLN A 41 -4.72 4.12 6.10
CA GLN A 41 -5.86 3.28 5.74
C GLN A 41 -5.80 1.91 6.42
N MET A 42 -4.64 1.25 6.41
CA MET A 42 -4.50 -0.04 7.09
C MET A 42 -4.78 0.07 8.60
N THR A 43 -4.30 1.15 9.23
CA THR A 43 -4.56 1.38 10.66
C THR A 43 -6.06 1.61 10.91
N ARG A 44 -6.73 2.35 10.02
CA ARG A 44 -8.17 2.61 10.11
C ARG A 44 -9.01 1.34 9.99
N GLU A 45 -8.61 0.41 9.12
CA GLU A 45 -9.28 -0.88 8.92
C GLU A 45 -8.91 -1.92 10.00
N GLY A 46 -8.12 -1.55 11.00
CA GLY A 46 -7.78 -2.41 12.13
C GLY A 46 -6.76 -3.49 11.80
N PHE A 47 -5.92 -3.29 10.79
CA PHE A 47 -4.76 -4.15 10.56
C PHE A 47 -3.73 -3.97 11.68
N SER A 48 -3.13 -5.08 12.12
CA SER A 48 -2.10 -5.09 13.15
C SER A 48 -0.80 -4.43 12.65
N PRO A 49 0.07 -3.96 13.56
CA PRO A 49 1.37 -3.42 13.20
C PRO A 49 2.23 -4.39 12.37
N GLU A 50 2.12 -5.70 12.63
CA GLU A 50 2.83 -6.73 11.87
C GLU A 50 2.33 -6.82 10.43
N GLU A 51 1.00 -6.83 10.23
CA GLU A 51 0.39 -6.81 8.89
C GLU A 51 0.79 -5.57 8.10
N VAL A 52 0.80 -4.40 8.75
CA VAL A 52 1.25 -3.13 8.15
C VAL A 52 2.72 -3.23 7.71
N CYS A 53 3.61 -3.68 8.59
CA CYS A 53 5.03 -3.83 8.27
C CYS A 53 5.26 -4.81 7.12
N ASN A 54 4.54 -5.94 7.11
CA ASN A 54 4.62 -6.95 6.07
C ASN A 54 4.11 -6.42 4.72
N ALA A 55 3.00 -5.68 4.73
CA ALA A 55 2.46 -5.05 3.51
C ALA A 55 3.44 -4.01 2.95
N LEU A 56 3.98 -3.12 3.80
CA LEU A 56 4.96 -2.12 3.39
C LEU A 56 6.22 -2.73 2.78
N ARG A 57 6.78 -3.79 3.39
CA ARG A 57 7.94 -4.48 2.85
C ARG A 57 7.67 -5.00 1.44
N LYS A 58 6.52 -5.66 1.23
CA LYS A 58 6.12 -6.18 -0.08
C LYS A 58 5.90 -5.07 -1.10
N VAL A 59 5.29 -3.95 -0.71
CA VAL A 59 5.16 -2.77 -1.60
C VAL A 59 6.55 -2.28 -2.04
N LEU A 60 7.50 -2.15 -1.11
CA LEU A 60 8.85 -1.69 -1.44
C LEU A 60 9.60 -2.68 -2.34
N GLU A 61 9.42 -3.99 -2.14
CA GLU A 61 9.98 -5.02 -3.01
C GLU A 61 9.39 -4.95 -4.42
N GLU A 62 8.09 -4.74 -4.59
CA GLU A 62 7.45 -4.64 -5.90
C GLU A 62 7.69 -3.29 -6.60
N VAL A 63 7.78 -2.20 -5.83
CA VAL A 63 8.08 -0.89 -6.39
C VAL A 63 9.56 -0.76 -6.73
N GLY A 64 10.44 -1.34 -5.91
CA GLY A 64 11.90 -1.33 -6.04
C GLY A 64 12.47 -2.30 -7.08
N LYS A 65 11.70 -3.30 -7.53
CA LYS A 65 11.99 -4.07 -8.74
C LYS A 65 11.77 -3.19 -9.98
N LYS A 66 12.71 -2.28 -10.23
CA LYS A 66 12.95 -1.67 -11.54
C LYS A 66 13.91 -2.55 -12.34
#